data_AF-A0AAU6KX01-F1
#
_entry.id   AF-A0AAU6KX01-F1
#
_cell.length_a   1.000
_cell.length_b   1.000
_cell.length_c   1.000
_cell.angle_alpha   90.00
_cell.angle_beta   90.00
_cell.angle_gamma   90.00
#
_symmetry.space_group_name_H-M   'P 1'
#
loop_
_entity.id
_entity.type
_entity.pdbx_description
1 polymer ?
#
loop_
_entity_poly.entity_id
_entity_poly.type
_entity_poly.pdbx_seq_one_letter_code
_entity_poly.pdbx_strand_id
1 'polypeptide(L)' 'MVVVRDAHLLRTEALQYVYALWSLFQERERRMPVVMVGPERIRSVLRRPSLASLESCVFIWHRLTP' A
#
# COMPACT_ATOMS: atom_id res chain seq x y z
N MET A 1 -1.31 -0.01 -12.81
CA MET A 1 -0.50 -0.37 -11.62
C MET A 1 -0.17 0.90 -10.87
N VAL A 2 -0.37 0.92 -9.56
CA VAL A 2 0.00 2.04 -8.68
C VAL A 2 1.21 1.62 -7.85
N VAL A 3 2.29 2.42 -7.89
CA VAL A 3 3.48 2.17 -7.07
C VAL A 3 3.62 3.30 -6.07
N VAL A 4 3.59 2.97 -4.78
CA VAL A 4 3.80 3.92 -3.69
C VAL A 4 5.21 3.71 -3.16
N ARG A 5 6.13 4.60 -3.54
CA ARG A 5 7.51 4.60 -3.05
C ARG A 5 7.59 5.14 -1.63
N ASP A 6 8.56 4.64 -0.88
CA ASP A 6 8.83 5.03 0.50
C ASP A 6 7.58 5.04 1.38
N ALA A 7 6.69 4.08 1.16
CA ALA A 7 5.36 4.02 1.79
C ALA A 7 5.42 3.91 3.33
N HIS A 8 6.55 3.49 3.88
CA HIS A 8 6.84 3.48 5.31
C HIS A 8 6.96 4.88 5.95
N LEU A 9 7.14 5.94 5.15
CA LEU A 9 7.18 7.33 5.61
C LEU A 9 5.78 7.97 5.62
N LEU A 10 4.81 7.34 4.96
CA LEU A 10 3.45 7.87 4.89
C LEU A 10 2.74 7.69 6.23
N ARG A 11 1.95 8.69 6.58
CA ARG A 11 1.03 8.60 7.71
C ARG A 11 -0.07 7.58 7.40
N THR A 12 -0.69 7.05 8.45
CA THR A 12 -1.78 6.07 8.32
C THR A 12 -2.91 6.60 7.45
N GLU A 13 -3.29 7.87 7.62
CA GLU A 13 -4.37 8.51 6.88
C GLU A 13 -4.07 8.57 5.38
N ALA A 14 -2.82 8.86 5.02
CA ALA A 14 -2.39 8.86 3.62
C ALA A 14 -2.48 7.46 2.99
N LEU A 15 -2.11 6.42 3.74
CA LEU A 15 -2.25 5.03 3.29
C LEU A 15 -3.72 4.62 3.15
N GLN A 16 -4.61 5.10 4.02
CA GLN A 16 -6.05 4.91 3.86
C GLN A 16 -6.59 5.59 2.60
N TYR A 17 -6.10 6.78 2.26
CA TYR A 17 -6.47 7.42 0.99
C TYR A 17 -6.00 6.63 -0.23
N VAL A 18 -4.82 5.99 -0.17
CA VAL A 18 -4.37 5.08 -1.24
C VAL A 18 -5.37 3.93 -1.43
N TYR A 19 -5.83 3.31 -0.33
CA TYR A 19 -6.85 2.27 -0.38
C TYR A 19 -8.17 2.78 -0.98
N ALA A 20 -8.65 3.93 -0.52
CA ALA A 20 -9.90 4.53 -1.00
C ALA A 20 -9.84 4.82 -2.50
N LEU A 21 -8.74 5.40 -2.98
CA LEU A 21 -8.52 5.65 -4.40
C LEU A 21 -8.50 4.34 -5.18
N TRP A 22 -7.73 3.34 -4.74
CA TRP A 22 -7.68 2.03 -5.39
C TRP A 22 -9.06 1.38 -5.48
N SER A 23 -9.84 1.42 -4.39
CA SER A 23 -11.19 0.86 -4.34
C SER A 23 -12.11 1.51 -5.37
N LEU A 24 -12.02 2.82 -5.57
CA LEU A 24 -12.79 3.54 -6.60
C LEU A 24 -12.40 3.13 -8.02
N PHE A 25 -11.10 2.89 -8.26
CA PHE A 25 -10.62 2.49 -9.59
C PHE A 25 -10.92 1.02 -9.90
N GLN A 26 -11.01 0.14 -8.90
CA GLN A 26 -11.33 -1.29 -9.10
C GLN A 26 -12.67 -1.54 -9.80
N GLU A 27 -13.65 -0.66 -9.62
CA GLU A 27 -14.96 -0.77 -10.29
C GLU A 27 -14.84 -0.62 -11.81
N ARG A 28 -13.86 0.17 -12.29
CA ARG A 28 -13.66 0.49 -13.70
C ARG A 28 -12.52 -0.31 -14.33
N GLU A 29 -11.45 -0.50 -13.58
CA GLU A 29 -10.24 -1.22 -13.96
C GLU A 29 -10.01 -2.38 -13.00
N ARG A 30 -10.73 -3.48 -13.23
CA ARG A 30 -10.60 -4.71 -12.44
C ARG A 30 -9.12 -5.11 -12.39
N ARG A 31 -8.62 -5.29 -11.16
CA ARG A 31 -7.28 -5.81 -10.86
C ARG A 31 -6.10 -4.84 -11.05
N MET A 32 -6.28 -3.53 -10.96
CA MET A 32 -5.12 -2.63 -10.87
C MET A 32 -4.27 -3.01 -9.63
N PRO A 33 -3.01 -3.47 -9.80
CA PRO A 33 -2.18 -3.84 -8.65
C PRO A 33 -1.64 -2.59 -7.95
N VAL A 34 -1.60 -2.63 -6.61
CA VAL A 34 -0.96 -1.62 -5.77
C VAL A 34 0.31 -2.22 -5.18
N VAL A 35 1.45 -1.59 -5.45
CA VAL A 35 2.76 -2.01 -4.97
C VAL A 35 3.26 -1.00 -3.95
N MET A 36 3.45 -1.46 -2.73
CA MET A 36 4.02 -0.69 -1.63
C MET A 36 5.51 -0.96 -1.56
N VAL A 37 6.34 0.07 -1.75
CA VAL A 37 7.80 -0.05 -1.77
C VAL A 37 8.38 0.58 -0.51
N GLY A 38 9.23 -0.15 0.19
CA GLY A 38 9.92 0.35 1.37
C GLY A 38 10.90 -0.66 1.98
N PRO A 39 11.56 -0.31 3.08
CA PRO A 39 12.35 -1.22 3.90
C PRO A 39 11.43 -2.17 4.67
N GLU A 40 12.00 -3.23 5.27
CA GLU A 40 11.31 -4.31 5.99
C GLU A 40 10.20 -3.82 6.94
N ARG A 41 10.46 -2.69 7.64
CA ARG A 41 9.53 -2.02 8.57
C ARG A 41 8.19 -1.62 7.95
N ILE A 42 8.05 -1.60 6.62
CA ILE A 42 6.76 -1.34 5.98
C ILE A 42 5.70 -2.37 6.37
N ARG A 43 6.10 -3.63 6.64
CA ARG A 43 5.19 -4.67 7.10
C ARG A 43 4.56 -4.32 8.45
N SER A 44 5.31 -3.72 9.38
CA SER A 44 4.74 -3.32 10.67
C SER A 44 3.80 -2.13 10.55
N VAL A 45 4.03 -1.23 9.59
CA VAL A 45 3.10 -0.15 9.25
C VAL A 45 1.78 -0.71 8.72
N LEU A 46 1.83 -1.65 7.78
CA LEU A 46 0.63 -2.22 7.15
C LEU A 46 -0.20 -3.10 8.08
N ARG A 47 0.41 -3.75 9.07
CA ARG A 47 -0.28 -4.55 10.10
C ARG A 47 -1.12 -3.76 11.10
N ARG A 48 -1.15 -2.42 11.00
CA ARG A 48 -2.02 -1.60 11.85
C ARG A 48 -3.49 -1.96 11.55
N PRO A 49 -4.35 -2.14 12.57
CA PRO A 49 -5.75 -2.54 12.35
C PRO A 49 -6.51 -1.62 11.38
N SER A 50 -6.21 -0.33 11.39
CA SER A 50 -6.80 0.68 10.50
C SER A 50 -6.41 0.54 9.02
N LEU A 51 -5.45 -0.33 8.69
CA LEU A 51 -4.94 -0.61 7.34
C LEU A 51 -5.20 -2.04 6.88
N ALA A 52 -5.98 -2.84 7.62
CA ALA A 52 -6.23 -4.25 7.29
C ALA A 52 -6.76 -4.46 5.86
N SER A 53 -7.63 -3.57 5.38
CA SER A 53 -8.15 -3.61 4.01
C SER A 53 -7.08 -3.28 2.95
N LEU A 54 -6.13 -2.40 3.28
CA LEU A 54 -5.00 -2.11 2.41
C LEU A 54 -4.03 -3.29 2.40
N GLU A 55 -3.70 -3.86 3.57
CA GLU A 55 -2.79 -5.01 3.69
C GLU A 55 -3.24 -6.21 2.85
N SER A 56 -4.55 -6.46 2.77
CA SER A 56 -5.11 -7.60 2.03
C SER A 56 -5.05 -7.47 0.50
N CYS A 57 -4.78 -6.28 -0.04
CA CYS A 57 -4.83 -6.02 -1.48
C CYS A 57 -3.52 -5.48 -2.09
N VAL A 58 -2.50 -5.23 -1.27
CA VAL A 58 -1.20 -4.70 -1.73
C VAL A 58 -0.16 -5.79 -1.94
N PHE A 59 0.68 -5.58 -2.95
CA PHE A 59 1.96 -6.27 -3.07
C PHE A 59 3.02 -5.47 -2.31
N ILE A 60 3.79 -6.14 -1.46
CA ILE A 60 4.88 -5.51 -0.72
C ILE A 60 6.19 -5.81 -1.45
N TRP A 61 6.86 -4.76 -1.91
CA TRP A 61 8.20 -4.86 -2.48
C TRP A 61 9.22 -4.30 -1.50
N HIS A 62 10.09 -5.18 -1.01
CA HIS A 62 11.20 -4.78 -0.17
C HIS A 62 12.31 -4.18 -1.01
N ARG A 63 12.69 -2.94 -0.71
CA ARG A 63 13.86 -2.35 -1.35
C ARG A 63 15.10 -2.97 -0.71
N LEU A 64 15.79 -3.82 -1.46
CA LEU A 64 17.18 -4.17 -1.17
C LEU A 64 17.99 -2.89 -1.40
N THR A 65 18.18 -2.09 -0.37
CA THR A 65 19.28 -1.12 -0.39
C THR A 65 20.59 -1.90 -0.27
N PRO A 66 21.64 -1.55 -1.04
CA PRO A 66 23.01 -1.91 -0.67
C PRO A 66 23.38 -1.32 0.70
#